data_AF-X0ZE34-F1
#
_entry.id   AF-X0ZE34-F1
#
_cell.length_a   1.000
_cell.length_b   1.000
_cell.length_c   1.000
_cell.angle_alpha   90.00
_cell.angle_beta   90.00
_cell.angle_gamma   90.00
#
_symmetry.space_group_name_H-M   'P 1'
#
loop_
_entity.id
_entity.type
_entity.pdbx_description
1 polymer ?
#
loop_
_entity_poly.entity_id
_entity_poly.type
_entity_poly.pdbx_seq_one_letter_code
_entity_poly.pdbx_strand_id
1 'polypeptide(L)'
;MKPRVDGDSVDVGTANQWYQAALWSAIVAAAFSLIVVVLLVVNYLQIKVFDPVRAERLELLKLKILDHPDDVLLRRIRKLDLQIRQDRIRRQNFSYKGSFLLLGGLAVFVISAKLAATFKKKLPEPQALPDRQKEQVRQAIRARWTITVGLAALGAAVLFFATRPVIDFSEEPPQKQVWPCFRGPGGLGISASTNVPANWNGGTGEGILWKSKVLLPGHNSPIVWGDRVFLSGADANERQVYCFDALAGKLLW
;
A
#
# COMPACT_ATOMS: atom_id res chain seq x y z
N MET A 1 7.57 65.09 -36.63
CA MET A 1 6.45 64.24 -36.18
C MET A 1 7.06 62.91 -35.75
N LYS A 2 7.25 62.69 -34.44
CA LYS A 2 7.90 61.48 -33.89
C LYS A 2 6.78 60.50 -33.49
N PRO A 3 6.81 59.23 -33.92
CA PRO A 3 5.77 58.29 -33.54
C PRO A 3 5.87 57.98 -32.04
N ARG A 4 4.72 58.02 -31.36
CA ARG A 4 4.53 57.64 -29.97
C ARG A 4 4.66 56.12 -29.91
N VAL A 5 5.70 55.62 -29.26
CA VAL A 5 5.84 54.20 -28.93
C VAL A 5 4.94 53.97 -27.73
N ASP A 6 3.78 53.38 -27.97
CA ASP A 6 2.91 52.87 -26.92
C ASP A 6 3.66 51.74 -26.22
N GLY A 7 4.16 52.03 -25.02
CA GLY A 7 4.81 51.05 -24.18
C GLY A 7 3.77 50.03 -23.73
N ASP A 8 4.01 48.77 -24.04
CA ASP A 8 3.33 47.61 -23.46
C ASP A 8 3.23 47.80 -21.95
N SER A 9 2.02 48.12 -21.47
CA SER A 9 1.66 48.01 -20.08
C SER A 9 1.67 46.53 -19.73
N VAL A 10 2.83 46.02 -19.31
CA VAL A 10 2.95 44.67 -18.73
C VAL A 10 1.89 44.56 -17.65
N ASP A 11 0.94 43.65 -17.88
CA ASP A 11 -0.35 43.57 -17.21
C ASP A 11 -0.18 43.14 -15.74
N VAL A 12 0.13 44.11 -14.87
CA VAL A 12 0.42 43.91 -13.43
C VAL A 12 -0.74 43.19 -12.70
N GLY A 13 -1.96 43.31 -13.23
CA GLY A 13 -3.15 42.62 -12.71
C GLY A 13 -3.10 41.11 -12.88
N THR A 14 -2.64 40.61 -14.03
CA THR A 14 -2.59 39.17 -14.33
C THR A 14 -1.53 38.45 -13.50
N ALA A 15 -0.35 39.05 -13.30
CA ALA A 15 0.71 38.49 -12.49
C ALA A 15 0.30 38.31 -11.01
N ASN A 16 -0.52 39.22 -10.49
CA ASN A 16 -1.07 39.12 -9.13
C ASN A 16 -2.11 37.99 -9.02
N GLN A 17 -2.94 37.78 -10.05
CA GLN A 17 -3.92 36.68 -10.09
C GLN A 17 -3.23 35.30 -10.13
N TRP A 18 -2.19 35.13 -10.95
CA TRP A 18 -1.40 33.89 -11.00
C TRP A 18 -0.67 33.59 -9.68
N TYR A 19 -0.15 34.63 -9.02
CA TYR A 19 0.42 34.50 -7.68
C TYR A 19 -0.62 34.02 -6.66
N GLN A 20 -1.80 34.63 -6.63
CA GLN A 20 -2.86 34.23 -5.70
C GLN A 20 -3.35 32.81 -5.98
N ALA A 21 -3.54 32.44 -7.25
CA ALA A 21 -3.91 31.08 -7.62
C ALA A 21 -2.87 30.06 -7.13
N ALA A 22 -1.58 30.30 -7.39
CA ALA A 22 -0.50 29.43 -6.93
C ALA A 22 -0.43 29.34 -5.39
N LEU A 23 -0.67 30.45 -4.68
CA LEU A 23 -0.71 30.49 -3.23
C LEU A 23 -1.86 29.64 -2.66
N TRP A 24 -3.07 29.81 -3.19
CA TRP A 24 -4.23 29.02 -2.76
C TRP A 24 -4.05 27.54 -3.07
N SER A 25 -3.53 27.18 -4.26
CA SER A 25 -3.22 25.80 -4.59
C SER A 25 -2.20 25.18 -3.62
N ALA A 26 -1.18 25.93 -3.21
CA ALA A 26 -0.22 25.46 -2.21
C ALA A 26 -0.89 25.23 -0.84
N ILE A 27 -1.73 26.16 -0.38
CA ILE A 27 -2.44 26.01 0.91
C ILE A 27 -3.36 24.78 0.90
N VAL A 28 -4.15 24.60 -0.17
CA VAL A 28 -5.06 23.46 -0.30
C VAL A 28 -4.28 22.14 -0.37
N ALA A 29 -3.20 22.09 -1.15
CA ALA A 29 -2.36 20.90 -1.26
C ALA A 29 -1.67 20.53 0.07
N ALA A 30 -1.25 21.53 0.85
CA ALA A 30 -0.68 21.32 2.18
C ALA A 30 -1.72 20.76 3.16
N ALA A 31 -2.92 21.36 3.22
CA ALA A 31 -4.01 20.90 4.07
C ALA A 31 -4.45 19.48 3.70
N PHE A 32 -4.60 19.19 2.40
CA PHE A 32 -4.90 17.86 1.90
C PHE A 32 -3.84 16.83 2.32
N SER A 33 -2.55 17.15 2.13
CA SER A 33 -1.45 16.26 2.49
C SER A 33 -1.44 15.97 4.00
N LEU A 34 -1.70 16.98 4.84
CA LEU A 34 -1.80 16.81 6.29
C LEU A 34 -2.94 15.85 6.68
N ILE A 35 -4.12 16.01 6.07
CA ILE A 35 -5.27 15.12 6.31
C ILE A 35 -4.90 13.67 5.93
N VAL A 36 -4.27 13.47 4.78
CA VAL A 36 -3.84 12.14 4.33
C VAL A 36 -2.82 11.53 5.30
N VAL A 37 -1.85 12.30 5.79
CA VAL A 37 -0.89 11.83 6.81
C VAL A 37 -1.62 11.37 8.08
N VAL A 38 -2.54 12.19 8.60
CA VAL A 38 -3.31 11.84 9.81
C VAL A 38 -4.09 10.54 9.59
N LEU A 39 -4.77 10.40 8.46
CA LEU A 39 -5.52 9.19 8.13
C LEU A 39 -4.61 7.95 8.01
N LEU A 40 -3.42 8.09 7.41
CA LEU A 40 -2.44 7.01 7.31
C LEU A 40 -1.89 6.60 8.68
N VAL A 41 -1.61 7.57 9.56
CA VAL A 41 -1.14 7.31 10.94
C VAL A 41 -2.23 6.60 11.75
N VAL A 42 -3.48 7.07 11.67
CA VAL A 42 -4.62 6.39 12.32
C VAL A 42 -4.76 4.96 11.79
N ASN A 43 -4.65 4.75 10.47
CA ASN A 43 -4.72 3.41 9.88
C ASN A 43 -3.55 2.52 10.35
N TYR A 44 -2.34 3.06 10.45
CA TYR A 44 -1.17 2.33 10.97
C TYR A 44 -1.36 1.90 12.42
N LEU A 45 -1.82 2.80 13.29
CA LEU A 45 -2.15 2.48 14.68
C LEU A 45 -3.27 1.44 14.76
N GLN A 46 -4.25 1.51 13.86
CA GLN A 46 -5.32 0.51 13.82
C GLN A 46 -4.82 -0.90 13.53
N ILE A 47 -3.91 -1.04 12.57
CA ILE A 47 -3.33 -2.35 12.21
C ILE A 47 -2.43 -2.87 13.34
N LYS A 48 -1.60 -2.00 13.94
CA LYS A 48 -0.63 -2.42 14.97
C LYS A 48 -1.26 -2.71 16.33
N VAL A 49 -2.30 -1.96 16.72
CA VAL A 49 -2.85 -2.00 18.09
C VAL A 49 -4.19 -2.73 18.16
N PHE A 50 -5.14 -2.43 17.26
CA PHE A 50 -6.50 -2.98 17.38
C PHE A 50 -6.64 -4.39 16.78
N ASP A 51 -5.85 -4.77 15.79
CA ASP A 51 -5.96 -6.10 15.17
C ASP A 51 -5.53 -7.25 16.09
N PRO A 52 -4.43 -7.16 16.86
CA PRO A 52 -4.08 -8.18 17.85
C PRO A 52 -5.19 -8.41 18.87
N VAL A 53 -5.82 -7.33 19.38
CA VAL A 53 -6.91 -7.41 20.37
C VAL A 53 -8.15 -8.11 19.81
N ARG A 54 -8.49 -7.86 18.54
CA ARG A 54 -9.61 -8.56 17.88
C ARG A 54 -9.31 -10.04 17.65
N ALA A 55 -8.07 -10.37 17.30
CA ALA A 55 -7.62 -11.75 17.12
C ALA A 55 -7.68 -12.52 18.45
N GLU A 56 -7.19 -11.92 19.54
CA GLU A 56 -7.29 -12.50 20.88
C GLU A 56 -8.75 -12.74 21.29
N ARG A 57 -9.64 -11.77 21.06
CA ARG A 57 -11.08 -11.95 21.31
C ARG A 57 -11.69 -13.08 20.49
N LEU A 58 -11.28 -13.26 19.24
CA LEU A 58 -11.72 -14.37 18.40
C LEU A 58 -11.26 -15.72 18.96
N GLU A 59 -10.00 -15.81 19.42
CA GLU A 59 -9.47 -17.03 20.05
C GLU A 59 -10.21 -17.35 21.36
N LEU A 60 -10.47 -16.35 22.21
CA LEU A 60 -11.28 -16.55 23.43
C LEU A 60 -12.70 -17.06 23.12
N LEU A 61 -13.31 -16.61 22.02
CA LEU A 61 -14.62 -17.12 21.60
C LEU A 61 -14.53 -18.56 21.08
N LYS A 62 -13.45 -18.92 20.38
CA LYS A 62 -13.19 -20.31 19.95
C LYS A 62 -12.96 -21.23 21.15
N LEU A 63 -12.26 -20.79 22.19
CA LEU A 63 -12.10 -21.59 23.41
C LEU A 63 -13.45 -21.87 24.08
N LYS A 64 -14.34 -20.88 24.16
CA LYS A 64 -15.69 -21.05 24.73
C LYS A 64 -16.55 -22.09 24.02
N ILE A 65 -16.34 -22.32 22.71
CA ILE A 65 -17.13 -23.30 21.97
C ILE A 65 -16.66 -24.75 22.20
N LEU A 66 -15.43 -24.93 22.67
CA LEU A 66 -14.91 -26.25 23.03
C LEU A 66 -15.62 -26.80 24.28
N ASP A 67 -15.96 -25.93 25.23
CA ASP A 67 -16.67 -26.30 26.45
C ASP A 67 -18.19 -26.45 26.21
N HIS A 68 -18.78 -25.57 25.39
CA HIS A 68 -20.22 -25.54 25.12
C HIS A 68 -20.52 -25.27 23.62
N PRO A 69 -20.91 -26.30 22.85
CA PRO A 69 -21.31 -26.13 21.46
C PRO A 69 -22.64 -25.36 21.37
N ASP A 70 -22.59 -24.09 20.94
CA ASP A 70 -23.75 -23.22 20.72
C ASP A 70 -23.73 -22.61 19.31
N ASP A 71 -24.81 -22.78 18.56
CA ASP A 71 -25.01 -22.25 17.21
C ASP A 71 -25.02 -20.71 17.15
N VAL A 72 -25.43 -20.04 18.23
CA VAL A 72 -25.39 -18.57 18.30
C VAL A 72 -23.94 -18.11 18.42
N LEU A 73 -23.14 -18.77 19.27
CA LEU A 73 -21.71 -18.52 19.40
C LEU A 73 -20.96 -18.77 18.09
N LEU A 74 -21.28 -19.88 17.41
CA LEU A 74 -20.70 -20.25 16.11
C LEU A 74 -20.93 -19.16 15.05
N ARG A 75 -22.15 -18.64 14.95
CA ARG A 75 -22.48 -17.54 14.02
C ARG A 75 -21.72 -16.26 14.36
N ARG A 76 -21.53 -15.97 15.65
CA ARG A 76 -20.76 -14.81 16.09
C ARG A 76 -19.28 -14.94 15.73
N ILE A 77 -18.68 -16.12 15.93
CA ILE A 77 -17.30 -16.43 15.52
C ILE A 77 -17.13 -16.23 14.02
N ARG A 78 -18.02 -16.82 13.20
CA ARG A 78 -17.98 -16.70 11.74
C ARG A 78 -18.11 -15.24 11.28
N LYS A 79 -19.02 -14.48 11.90
CA LYS A 79 -19.21 -13.05 11.58
C LYS A 79 -17.97 -12.22 11.95
N LEU A 80 -17.38 -12.47 13.12
CA LEU A 80 -16.20 -11.75 13.59
C LEU A 80 -14.97 -12.10 12.72
N ASP A 81 -14.77 -13.36 12.36
CA ASP A 81 -13.71 -13.80 11.45
C ASP A 81 -13.85 -13.12 10.07
N LEU A 82 -15.06 -13.10 9.51
CA LEU A 82 -15.34 -12.42 8.24
C LEU A 82 -15.02 -10.92 8.31
N GLN A 83 -15.44 -10.25 9.39
CA GLN A 83 -15.16 -8.83 9.60
C GLN A 83 -13.66 -8.55 9.68
N ILE A 84 -12.90 -9.36 10.43
CA ILE A 84 -11.44 -9.22 10.55
C ILE A 84 -10.78 -9.34 9.16
N ARG A 85 -11.20 -10.32 8.35
CA ARG A 85 -10.65 -10.52 6.98
C ARG A 85 -10.97 -9.35 6.06
N GLN A 86 -12.22 -8.88 6.05
CA GLN A 86 -12.66 -7.77 5.21
C GLN A 86 -11.96 -6.47 5.60
N ASP A 87 -11.85 -6.20 6.90
CA ASP A 87 -11.17 -5.01 7.42
C ASP A 87 -9.68 -5.02 7.07
N ARG A 88 -9.00 -6.17 7.17
CA ARG A 88 -7.57 -6.30 6.79
C ARG A 88 -7.34 -5.88 5.34
N ILE A 89 -8.14 -6.43 4.41
CA ILE A 89 -8.01 -6.14 2.97
C ILE A 89 -8.27 -4.66 2.70
N ARG A 90 -9.34 -4.09 3.29
CA ARG A 90 -9.70 -2.68 3.11
C ARG A 90 -8.59 -1.76 3.61
N ARG A 91 -8.05 -2.02 4.80
CA ARG A 91 -7.00 -1.20 5.42
C ARG A 91 -5.66 -1.26 4.68
N GLN A 92 -5.30 -2.43 4.15
CA GLN A 92 -4.08 -2.57 3.32
C GLN A 92 -4.22 -1.78 2.00
N ASN A 93 -5.38 -1.88 1.35
CA ASN A 93 -5.67 -1.09 0.15
C ASN A 93 -5.73 0.41 0.43
N PHE A 94 -6.27 0.81 1.59
CA PHE A 94 -6.30 2.20 2.03
C PHE A 94 -4.89 2.77 2.21
N SER A 95 -4.01 2.08 2.95
CA SER A 95 -2.60 2.50 3.09
C SER A 95 -1.88 2.61 1.76
N TYR A 96 -2.07 1.63 0.87
CA TYR A 96 -1.45 1.63 -0.46
C TYR A 96 -1.86 2.85 -1.28
N LYS A 97 -3.18 3.09 -1.41
CA LYS A 97 -3.71 4.23 -2.19
C LYS A 97 -3.40 5.58 -1.51
N GLY A 98 -3.54 5.65 -0.19
CA GLY A 98 -3.25 6.85 0.60
C GLY A 98 -1.81 7.31 0.49
N SER A 99 -0.85 6.37 0.41
CA SER A 99 0.56 6.69 0.20
C SER A 99 0.82 7.38 -1.14
N PHE A 100 0.16 6.95 -2.22
CA PHE A 100 0.25 7.63 -3.52
C PHE A 100 -0.44 9.00 -3.52
N LEU A 101 -1.59 9.12 -2.84
CA LEU A 101 -2.27 10.41 -2.67
C LEU A 101 -1.40 11.41 -1.92
N LEU A 102 -0.67 10.96 -0.89
CA LEU A 102 0.26 11.81 -0.15
C LEU A 102 1.41 12.31 -1.03
N LEU A 103 2.02 11.42 -1.83
CA LEU A 103 3.08 11.82 -2.77
C LEU A 103 2.58 12.82 -3.82
N GLY A 104 1.39 12.58 -4.38
CA GLY A 104 0.76 13.51 -5.32
C GLY A 104 0.47 14.88 -4.68
N GLY A 105 -0.09 14.89 -3.47
CA GLY A 105 -0.36 16.12 -2.71
C GLY A 105 0.91 16.92 -2.40
N LEU A 106 1.98 16.24 -1.98
CA LEU A 106 3.28 16.87 -1.69
C LEU A 106 3.93 17.44 -2.96
N ALA A 107 3.83 16.73 -4.09
CA ALA A 107 4.35 17.20 -5.37
C ALA A 107 3.62 18.48 -5.83
N VAL A 108 2.28 18.49 -5.77
CA VAL A 108 1.48 19.69 -6.08
C VAL A 108 1.86 20.85 -5.16
N PHE A 109 2.00 20.59 -3.86
CA PHE A 109 2.42 21.61 -2.90
C PHE A 109 3.76 22.25 -3.27
N VAL A 110 4.78 21.45 -3.56
CA VAL A 110 6.13 21.95 -3.92
C VAL A 110 6.10 22.74 -5.23
N ILE A 111 5.38 22.25 -6.24
CA ILE A 111 5.24 22.93 -7.54
C ILE A 111 4.54 24.29 -7.36
N SER A 112 3.40 24.32 -6.69
CA SER A 112 2.62 25.54 -6.44
C SER A 112 3.39 26.54 -5.58
N ALA A 113 4.10 26.09 -4.55
CA ALA A 113 4.94 26.95 -3.73
C ALA A 113 6.10 27.57 -4.53
N LYS A 114 6.74 26.79 -5.43
CA LYS A 114 7.80 27.29 -6.31
C LYS A 114 7.27 28.31 -7.33
N LEU A 115 6.09 28.07 -7.91
CA LEU A 115 5.40 29.02 -8.79
C LEU A 115 5.09 30.33 -8.06
N ALA A 116 4.48 30.26 -6.87
CA ALA A 116 4.19 31.44 -6.06
C ALA A 116 5.47 32.23 -5.71
N ALA A 117 6.56 31.55 -5.37
CA ALA A 117 7.85 32.18 -5.10
C ALA A 117 8.47 32.84 -6.34
N THR A 118 8.21 32.29 -7.54
CA THR A 118 8.70 32.83 -8.81
C THR A 118 7.94 34.09 -9.19
N PHE A 119 6.61 34.09 -9.09
CA PHE A 119 5.78 35.26 -9.38
C PHE A 119 5.94 36.40 -8.36
N LYS A 120 6.40 36.12 -7.13
CA LYS A 120 6.69 37.15 -6.12
C LYS A 120 7.97 37.96 -6.39
N LYS A 121 8.83 37.54 -7.33
CA LYS A 121 10.05 38.29 -7.65
C LYS A 121 9.70 39.64 -8.29
N LYS A 122 9.95 40.74 -7.58
CA LYS A 122 9.93 42.09 -8.17
C LYS A 122 11.18 42.31 -9.04
N LEU A 123 11.00 43.10 -10.11
CA LEU A 123 12.08 43.52 -11.00
C LEU A 123 13.21 44.21 -10.19
N PRO A 124 14.49 43.94 -10.49
CA PRO A 124 15.59 44.55 -9.77
C PRO A 124 15.60 46.07 -9.98
N GLU A 125 15.34 46.81 -8.91
CA GLU A 125 15.61 48.26 -8.85
C GLU A 125 17.13 48.49 -8.76
N PRO A 126 17.68 49.52 -9.41
CA PRO A 126 19.08 49.89 -9.24
C PRO A 126 19.31 50.34 -7.79
N GLN A 127 20.07 49.56 -7.02
CA GLN A 127 20.36 49.83 -5.61
C GLN A 127 21.79 50.36 -5.42
N ALA A 128 21.95 51.28 -4.47
CA ALA A 128 23.24 51.64 -3.88
C ALA A 128 23.85 50.43 -3.12
N LEU A 129 25.18 50.48 -2.91
CA LEU A 129 26.08 49.45 -2.36
C LEU A 129 25.43 48.30 -1.54
N PRO A 130 25.83 47.04 -1.78
CA PRO A 130 25.18 45.86 -1.22
C PRO A 130 25.27 45.80 0.31
N ASP A 131 24.10 45.79 0.95
CA ASP A 131 23.90 45.70 2.39
C ASP A 131 24.06 44.24 2.85
N ARG A 132 25.30 43.83 3.19
CA ARG A 132 25.68 42.44 3.57
C ARG A 132 24.76 41.81 4.62
N GLN A 133 24.18 42.63 5.50
CA GLN A 133 23.31 42.16 6.58
C GLN A 133 21.96 41.63 6.06
N LYS A 134 21.39 42.27 5.02
CA LYS A 134 20.14 41.82 4.38
C LYS A 134 20.33 40.55 3.56
N GLU A 135 21.50 40.36 2.97
CA GLU A 135 21.85 39.14 2.24
C GLU A 135 22.00 37.94 3.18
N GLN A 136 22.66 38.12 4.33
CA GLN A 136 22.80 37.08 5.35
C GLN A 136 21.44 36.63 5.91
N VAL A 137 20.53 37.57 6.22
CA VAL A 137 19.18 37.23 6.68
C VAL A 137 18.40 36.45 5.60
N ARG A 138 18.55 36.83 4.33
CA ARG A 138 17.88 36.16 3.21
C ARG A 138 18.42 34.74 2.97
N GLN A 139 19.72 34.53 3.13
CA GLN A 139 20.35 33.21 3.08
C GLN A 139 19.92 32.34 4.27
N ALA A 140 19.87 32.91 5.48
CA ALA A 140 19.41 32.20 6.68
C ALA A 140 17.94 31.77 6.58
N ILE A 141 17.07 32.61 6.01
CA ILE A 141 15.67 32.24 5.76
C ILE A 141 15.60 31.10 4.73
N ARG A 142 16.36 31.18 3.62
CA ARG A 142 16.37 30.10 2.62
C ARG A 142 16.88 28.76 3.19
N ALA A 143 17.91 28.80 4.04
CA ALA A 143 18.44 27.61 4.71
C ALA A 143 17.45 26.99 5.71
N ARG A 144 16.64 27.79 6.41
CA ARG A 144 15.60 27.27 7.32
C ARG A 144 14.47 26.57 6.55
N TRP A 145 14.12 27.05 5.38
CA TRP A 145 13.09 26.44 4.53
C TRP A 145 13.56 25.16 3.84
N THR A 146 14.86 25.02 3.51
CA THR A 146 15.38 23.75 2.99
C THR A 146 15.39 22.65 4.06
N ILE A 147 15.67 22.99 5.32
CA ILE A 147 15.65 22.05 6.43
C ILE A 147 14.21 21.55 6.69
N THR A 148 13.21 22.43 6.73
CA THR A 148 11.82 22.03 6.99
C THR A 148 11.23 21.19 5.85
N VAL A 149 11.49 21.56 4.59
CA VAL A 149 11.07 20.77 3.42
C VAL A 149 11.77 19.41 3.40
N GLY A 150 13.07 19.37 3.71
CA GLY A 150 13.83 18.12 3.83
C GLY A 150 13.26 17.20 4.90
N LEU A 151 12.95 17.73 6.09
CA LEU A 151 12.37 16.95 7.19
C LEU A 151 10.98 16.41 6.83
N ALA A 152 10.14 17.22 6.20
CA ALA A 152 8.81 16.82 5.77
C ALA A 152 8.86 15.73 4.68
N ALA A 153 9.77 15.87 3.70
CA ALA A 153 9.99 14.85 2.67
C ALA A 153 10.51 13.54 3.27
N LEU A 154 11.40 13.62 4.26
CA LEU A 154 11.96 12.45 4.95
C LEU A 154 10.87 11.75 5.78
N GLY A 155 10.03 12.51 6.50
CA GLY A 155 8.86 11.96 7.20
C GLY A 155 7.85 11.29 6.25
N ALA A 156 7.57 11.89 5.09
CA ALA A 156 6.72 11.29 4.07
C ALA A 156 7.33 10.01 3.47
N ALA A 157 8.65 9.98 3.24
CA ALA A 157 9.37 8.81 2.75
C ALA A 157 9.34 7.67 3.79
N VAL A 158 9.61 7.96 5.07
CA VAL A 158 9.51 6.97 6.15
C VAL A 158 8.10 6.40 6.25
N LEU A 159 7.07 7.25 6.19
CA LEU A 159 5.68 6.79 6.21
C LEU A 159 5.34 5.95 4.97
N PHE A 160 5.86 6.33 3.79
CA PHE A 160 5.69 5.58 2.55
C PHE A 160 6.30 4.19 2.65
N PHE A 161 7.53 4.06 3.18
CA PHE A 161 8.19 2.75 3.33
C PHE A 161 7.57 1.91 4.46
N ALA A 162 7.23 2.53 5.60
CA ALA A 162 6.65 1.83 6.75
C ALA A 162 5.23 1.29 6.51
N THR A 163 4.50 1.83 5.52
CA THR A 163 3.13 1.39 5.18
C THR A 163 3.07 0.48 3.96
N ARG A 164 4.21 0.22 3.30
CA ARG A 164 4.29 -0.79 2.24
C ARG A 164 4.38 -2.17 2.88
N PRO A 165 3.69 -3.19 2.34
CA PRO A 165 4.16 -4.55 2.57
C PRO A 165 5.61 -4.61 2.11
N VAL A 166 6.52 -5.04 2.98
CA VAL A 166 7.89 -5.39 2.56
C VAL A 166 7.73 -6.44 1.48
N ILE A 167 7.94 -6.04 0.22
CA ILE A 167 8.22 -6.99 -0.84
C ILE A 167 9.69 -7.27 -0.65
N ASP A 168 9.98 -8.41 -0.04
CA ASP A 168 11.35 -8.89 0.03
C ASP A 168 11.79 -9.23 -1.39
N PHE A 169 12.63 -8.38 -1.97
CA PHE A 169 13.31 -8.64 -3.24
C PHE A 169 14.65 -9.32 -2.98
N SER A 170 14.78 -10.10 -1.89
CA SER A 170 15.75 -11.18 -1.88
C SER A 170 15.48 -12.00 -3.16
N GLU A 171 16.35 -11.84 -4.15
CA GLU A 171 16.44 -12.71 -5.32
C GLU A 171 16.73 -14.10 -4.77
N GLU A 172 15.69 -14.82 -4.39
CA GLU A 172 15.80 -16.24 -4.27
C GLU A 172 15.97 -16.78 -5.70
N PRO A 173 17.04 -17.56 -5.95
CA PRO A 173 17.25 -18.19 -7.26
C PRO A 173 15.96 -18.90 -7.62
N PRO A 174 15.54 -18.94 -8.92
CA PRO A 174 14.17 -19.24 -9.34
C PRO A 174 13.60 -20.36 -8.52
N GLN A 175 12.90 -19.98 -7.45
CA GLN A 175 12.56 -20.95 -6.42
C GLN A 175 11.49 -21.79 -7.07
N LYS A 176 11.70 -23.10 -7.18
CA LYS A 176 10.64 -24.01 -7.60
C LYS A 176 9.37 -23.60 -6.84
N GLN A 177 8.35 -23.18 -7.58
CA GLN A 177 7.18 -22.45 -7.11
C GLN A 177 6.71 -22.95 -5.73
N VAL A 178 6.97 -22.18 -4.68
CA VAL A 178 6.54 -22.53 -3.32
C VAL A 178 5.15 -21.93 -3.08
N TRP A 179 4.19 -22.77 -2.72
CA TRP A 179 2.83 -22.39 -2.34
C TRP A 179 2.53 -22.99 -0.96
N PRO A 180 2.99 -22.34 0.13
CA PRO A 180 3.10 -22.98 1.43
C PRO A 180 1.78 -23.04 2.22
N CYS A 181 0.77 -22.24 1.83
CA CYS A 181 -0.47 -22.12 2.58
C CYS A 181 -1.65 -21.70 1.71
N PHE A 182 -2.86 -21.69 2.31
CA PHE A 182 -4.06 -21.20 1.64
C PHE A 182 -3.83 -19.77 1.14
N ARG A 183 -4.13 -19.56 -0.16
CA ARG A 183 -3.90 -18.30 -0.88
C ARG A 183 -2.41 -17.97 -1.17
N GLY A 184 -1.53 -18.95 -1.09
CA GLY A 184 -0.16 -18.85 -1.63
C GLY A 184 0.79 -18.03 -0.77
N PRO A 185 1.96 -17.65 -1.33
CA PRO A 185 2.96 -16.85 -0.62
C PRO A 185 2.33 -15.60 0.02
N GLY A 186 2.51 -15.44 1.34
CA GLY A 186 1.93 -14.33 2.12
C GLY A 186 0.40 -14.38 2.34
N GLY A 187 -0.30 -15.43 1.89
CA GLY A 187 -1.73 -15.61 2.10
C GLY A 187 -2.62 -14.57 1.41
N LEU A 188 -2.14 -14.00 0.30
CA LEU A 188 -2.80 -12.89 -0.41
C LEU A 188 -3.73 -13.33 -1.53
N GLY A 189 -3.49 -14.50 -2.11
CA GLY A 189 -4.27 -15.05 -3.24
C GLY A 189 -3.88 -14.42 -4.56
N ILE A 190 -2.63 -14.01 -4.68
CA ILE A 190 -2.06 -13.38 -5.86
C ILE A 190 -0.99 -14.31 -6.41
N SER A 191 -1.07 -14.62 -7.70
CA SER A 191 -0.04 -15.36 -8.42
C SER A 191 0.76 -14.40 -9.29
N ALA A 192 2.08 -14.58 -9.35
CA ALA A 192 2.95 -13.88 -10.30
C ALA A 192 2.85 -14.47 -11.71
N SER A 193 2.32 -15.69 -11.85
CA SER A 193 2.15 -16.34 -13.16
C SER A 193 1.12 -15.59 -14.00
N THR A 194 1.53 -15.17 -15.18
CA THR A 194 0.68 -14.41 -16.12
C THR A 194 -0.03 -15.28 -17.14
N ASN A 195 0.49 -16.49 -17.39
CA ASN A 195 -0.03 -17.41 -18.41
C ASN A 195 -0.79 -18.59 -17.80
N VAL A 196 -1.72 -18.31 -16.88
CA VAL A 196 -2.54 -19.35 -16.23
C VAL A 196 -3.68 -19.73 -17.17
N PRO A 197 -3.93 -21.02 -17.43
CA PRO A 197 -5.04 -21.46 -18.27
C PRO A 197 -6.38 -20.96 -17.74
N ALA A 198 -7.12 -20.19 -18.55
CA ALA A 198 -8.44 -19.68 -18.19
C ALA A 198 -9.57 -20.71 -18.39
N ASN A 199 -9.34 -21.70 -19.25
CA ASN A 199 -10.30 -22.75 -19.58
C ASN A 199 -9.71 -24.11 -19.23
N TRP A 200 -10.49 -24.93 -18.53
CA TRP A 200 -10.20 -26.32 -18.22
C TRP A 200 -11.50 -27.04 -17.86
N ASN A 201 -11.52 -28.37 -17.97
CA ASN A 201 -12.70 -29.18 -17.67
C ASN A 201 -12.29 -30.44 -16.90
N GLY A 202 -12.68 -30.51 -15.62
CA GLY A 202 -12.35 -31.65 -14.75
C GLY A 202 -13.10 -32.95 -15.05
N GLY A 203 -14.17 -32.89 -15.86
CA GLY A 203 -14.98 -34.03 -16.31
C GLY A 203 -14.41 -34.67 -17.58
N THR A 204 -14.07 -33.87 -18.60
CA THR A 204 -13.47 -34.35 -19.85
C THR A 204 -11.95 -34.53 -19.76
N GLY A 205 -11.29 -33.81 -18.84
CA GLY A 205 -9.84 -33.78 -18.70
C GLY A 205 -9.15 -32.68 -19.53
N GLU A 206 -9.90 -31.86 -20.26
CA GLU A 206 -9.32 -30.75 -21.03
C GLU A 206 -8.58 -29.77 -20.11
N GLY A 207 -7.34 -29.44 -20.43
CA GLY A 207 -6.51 -28.54 -19.64
C GLY A 207 -6.06 -29.11 -18.27
N ILE A 208 -6.21 -30.42 -18.05
CA ILE A 208 -5.76 -31.10 -16.82
C ILE A 208 -4.50 -31.91 -17.10
N LEU A 209 -3.39 -31.60 -16.40
CA LEU A 209 -2.12 -32.32 -16.55
C LEU A 209 -2.16 -33.73 -15.96
N TRP A 210 -2.75 -33.88 -14.78
CA TRP A 210 -2.91 -35.16 -14.10
C TRP A 210 -4.09 -35.10 -13.12
N LYS A 211 -4.61 -36.28 -12.79
CA LYS A 211 -5.69 -36.46 -11.82
C LYS A 211 -5.42 -37.70 -10.99
N SER A 212 -5.35 -37.51 -9.69
CA SER A 212 -4.98 -38.58 -8.75
C SER A 212 -6.01 -38.74 -7.66
N LYS A 213 -6.29 -39.98 -7.29
CA LYS A 213 -7.21 -40.29 -6.20
C LYS A 213 -6.53 -40.02 -4.87
N VAL A 214 -7.18 -39.23 -4.03
CA VAL A 214 -6.85 -39.10 -2.60
C VAL A 214 -7.68 -40.11 -1.83
N LEU A 215 -7.05 -40.91 -0.98
CA LEU A 215 -7.68 -42.10 -0.38
C LEU A 215 -8.75 -41.73 0.65
N LEU A 216 -8.43 -40.76 1.53
CA LEU A 216 -9.33 -40.25 2.54
C LEU A 216 -9.91 -38.89 2.15
N PRO A 217 -11.14 -38.57 2.59
CA PRO A 217 -11.72 -37.25 2.35
C PRO A 217 -10.93 -36.16 3.09
N GLY A 218 -10.85 -34.96 2.51
CA GLY A 218 -10.10 -33.85 3.09
C GLY A 218 -10.61 -32.49 2.63
N HIS A 219 -10.58 -31.51 3.53
CA HIS A 219 -10.92 -30.11 3.25
C HIS A 219 -9.65 -29.27 3.42
N ASN A 220 -8.84 -29.20 2.37
CA ASN A 220 -7.55 -28.53 2.43
C ASN A 220 -7.29 -27.69 1.19
N SER A 221 -6.24 -26.88 1.28
CA SER A 221 -5.61 -26.23 0.15
C SER A 221 -4.29 -26.94 -0.12
N PRO A 222 -4.02 -27.41 -1.35
CA PRO A 222 -2.77 -28.08 -1.65
C PRO A 222 -1.57 -27.19 -1.30
N ILE A 223 -0.56 -27.80 -0.69
CA ILE A 223 0.73 -27.15 -0.46
C ILE A 223 1.66 -27.59 -1.57
N VAL A 224 2.30 -26.65 -2.27
CA VAL A 224 3.32 -26.96 -3.27
C VAL A 224 4.68 -26.56 -2.71
N TRP A 225 5.64 -27.47 -2.69
CA TRP A 225 7.00 -27.18 -2.25
C TRP A 225 8.00 -27.92 -3.13
N GLY A 226 8.72 -27.19 -3.99
CA GLY A 226 9.56 -27.85 -4.97
C GLY A 226 8.70 -28.60 -6.01
N ASP A 227 9.05 -29.86 -6.28
CA ASP A 227 8.29 -30.74 -7.18
C ASP A 227 7.28 -31.62 -6.41
N ARG A 228 6.81 -31.15 -5.24
CA ARG A 228 5.93 -31.92 -4.36
C ARG A 228 4.63 -31.18 -4.10
N VAL A 229 3.52 -31.92 -4.09
CA VAL A 229 2.21 -31.45 -3.68
C VAL A 229 1.77 -32.22 -2.44
N PHE A 230 1.46 -31.51 -1.37
CA PHE A 230 1.01 -32.11 -0.12
C PHE A 230 -0.47 -31.87 0.12
N LEU A 231 -1.16 -32.93 0.52
CA LEU A 231 -2.56 -32.93 0.88
C LEU A 231 -2.75 -33.71 2.19
N SER A 232 -3.86 -33.48 2.87
CA SER A 232 -4.29 -34.25 4.02
C SER A 232 -5.63 -34.94 3.76
N GLY A 233 -5.87 -36.04 4.44
CA GLY A 233 -7.18 -36.70 4.45
C GLY A 233 -7.43 -37.29 5.82
N ALA A 234 -8.70 -37.34 6.22
CA ALA A 234 -9.09 -37.85 7.52
C ALA A 234 -10.51 -38.42 7.51
N ASP A 235 -10.73 -39.45 8.30
CA ASP A 235 -12.04 -39.96 8.65
C ASP A 235 -12.17 -40.11 10.18
N ALA A 236 -13.13 -40.93 10.64
CA ALA A 236 -13.34 -41.18 12.07
C ALA A 236 -12.20 -41.97 12.74
N ASN A 237 -11.40 -42.71 11.96
CA ASN A 237 -10.41 -43.67 12.46
C ASN A 237 -8.98 -43.18 12.25
N GLU A 238 -8.70 -42.46 11.17
CA GLU A 238 -7.34 -42.09 10.80
C GLU A 238 -7.20 -40.68 10.20
N ARG A 239 -5.97 -40.17 10.25
CA ARG A 239 -5.54 -38.90 9.66
C ARG A 239 -4.23 -39.12 8.94
N GLN A 240 -4.20 -38.80 7.66
CA GLN A 240 -3.06 -39.02 6.79
C GLN A 240 -2.63 -37.72 6.12
N VAL A 241 -1.33 -37.65 5.79
CA VAL A 241 -0.75 -36.62 4.93
C VAL A 241 -0.16 -37.36 3.72
N TYR A 242 -0.54 -36.93 2.54
CA TYR A 242 -0.11 -37.48 1.26
C TYR A 242 0.89 -36.52 0.61
N CYS A 243 1.92 -37.08 0.00
CA CYS A 243 2.86 -36.38 -0.86
C CYS A 243 2.74 -36.90 -2.29
N PHE A 244 2.43 -36.03 -3.23
CA PHE A 244 2.39 -36.32 -4.66
C PHE A 244 3.57 -35.66 -5.38
N ASP A 245 4.02 -36.28 -6.45
CA ASP A 245 4.87 -35.63 -7.44
C ASP A 245 4.08 -34.55 -8.19
N ALA A 246 4.60 -33.31 -8.23
CA ALA A 246 3.88 -32.17 -8.79
C ALA A 246 3.72 -32.23 -10.31
N LEU A 247 4.61 -32.92 -11.02
CA LEU A 247 4.60 -32.99 -12.48
C LEU A 247 3.78 -34.18 -12.97
N ALA A 248 3.94 -35.34 -12.33
CA ALA A 248 3.30 -36.58 -12.73
C ALA A 248 1.99 -36.87 -11.98
N GLY A 249 1.74 -36.21 -10.84
CA GLY A 249 0.61 -36.51 -9.97
C GLY A 249 0.71 -37.84 -9.23
N LYS A 250 1.87 -38.52 -9.26
CA LYS A 250 2.05 -39.83 -8.64
C LYS A 250 2.12 -39.71 -7.11
N LEU A 251 1.37 -40.52 -6.38
CA LEU A 251 1.51 -40.65 -4.93
C LEU A 251 2.89 -41.22 -4.58
N LEU A 252 3.65 -40.50 -3.76
CA LEU A 252 4.98 -40.87 -3.31
C LEU A 252 4.93 -41.57 -1.95
N TRP A 253 4.12 -41.04 -1.03
CA TRP A 253 3.82 -41.60 0.28
C TRP A 253 2.59 -40.93 0.88
#